data_AF-A0A6P1JE49-F1
#
_entry.id   AF-A0A6P1JE49-F1
#
_cell.length_a   1.000
_cell.length_b   1.000
_cell.length_c   1.000
_cell.angle_alpha   90.00
_cell.angle_beta   90.00
_cell.angle_gamma   90.00
#
_symmetry.space_group_name_H-M   'P 1'
#
loop_
_entity.id
_entity.type
_entity.pdbx_description
1 polymer ?
#
loop_
_entity_poly.entity_id
_entity_poly.type
_entity_poly.pdbx_seq_one_letter_code
_entity_poly.pdbx_strand_id
1 'polypeptide(L)'
;MTTTTHDRDLWAPDFLQLAGPAHSSAVFACSTTLRGVTGSLCVTEGVLVLGGSQPTVQLRAADIRSWWDTPAGGTFSLAVESGARHSVVLLSQFRGATVHAMTQAFGPRRRRIAA
;
A
#
# COMPACT_ATOMS: atom_id res chain seq x y z
N MET A 1 -35.68 -31.75 -8.27
CA MET A 1 -35.74 -30.30 -7.99
C MET A 1 -34.33 -29.83 -7.69
N THR A 2 -33.79 -29.03 -8.60
CA THR A 2 -32.41 -28.53 -8.65
C THR A 2 -32.32 -27.19 -7.93
N THR A 3 -31.37 -27.04 -7.01
CA THR A 3 -30.89 -25.74 -6.54
C THR A 3 -29.38 -25.69 -6.72
N THR A 4 -28.98 -25.27 -7.92
CA THR A 4 -27.62 -24.89 -8.26
C THR A 4 -27.47 -23.41 -7.88
N THR A 5 -26.93 -23.12 -6.69
CA THR A 5 -26.57 -21.75 -6.34
C THR A 5 -25.16 -21.49 -6.85
N HIS A 6 -25.07 -20.73 -7.93
CA HIS A 6 -23.83 -20.19 -8.46
C HIS A 6 -23.17 -19.30 -7.41
N ASP A 7 -22.05 -19.74 -6.87
CA ASP A 7 -21.07 -18.88 -6.19
C ASP A 7 -20.33 -18.10 -7.28
N ARG A 8 -21.01 -17.08 -7.81
CA ARG A 8 -20.48 -16.17 -8.82
C ARG A 8 -19.78 -15.02 -8.11
N ASP A 9 -18.46 -15.05 -8.18
CA ASP A 9 -17.61 -13.88 -8.44
C ASP A 9 -18.10 -12.57 -7.80
N LEU A 10 -17.88 -12.42 -6.49
CA LEU A 10 -17.80 -11.10 -5.85
C LEU A 10 -16.50 -10.39 -6.29
N TRP A 11 -16.39 -10.13 -7.60
CA TRP A 11 -15.36 -9.27 -8.15
C TRP A 11 -15.78 -7.83 -7.86
N ALA A 12 -15.24 -7.26 -6.79
CA ALA A 12 -15.55 -5.91 -6.35
C ALA A 12 -15.03 -4.87 -7.38
N PRO A 13 -15.91 -4.23 -8.18
CA PRO A 13 -15.48 -3.28 -9.21
C PRO A 13 -15.18 -1.89 -8.61
N ASP A 14 -15.61 -1.66 -7.36
CA ASP A 14 -15.65 -0.33 -6.76
C ASP A 14 -14.31 0.13 -6.18
N PHE A 15 -13.28 -0.73 -6.16
CA PHE A 15 -11.94 -0.36 -5.69
C PHE A 15 -11.12 0.42 -6.73
N LEU A 16 -11.52 0.39 -8.01
CA LEU A 16 -10.76 1.02 -9.10
C LEU A 16 -11.01 2.54 -9.24
N GLN A 17 -12.16 3.05 -8.77
CA GLN A 17 -12.48 4.49 -8.88
C GLN A 17 -11.87 5.36 -7.77
N LEU A 18 -11.34 4.76 -6.71
CA LEU A 18 -10.66 5.48 -5.61
C LEU A 18 -9.14 5.47 -5.74
N ALA A 19 -8.58 4.80 -6.74
CA ALA A 19 -7.20 4.99 -7.12
C ALA A 19 -7.10 6.38 -7.77
N GLY A 20 -6.48 7.33 -7.07
CA GLY A 20 -6.04 8.60 -7.69
C GLY A 20 -5.22 8.34 -8.96
N PRO A 21 -4.90 9.38 -9.76
CA PRO A 21 -4.35 9.23 -11.10
C PRO A 21 -3.29 8.13 -11.14
N ALA A 22 -3.58 7.07 -11.90
CA ALA A 22 -2.72 5.91 -12.03
C ALA A 22 -1.35 6.40 -12.48
N HIS A 23 -0.38 6.37 -11.56
CA HIS A 23 0.99 6.66 -11.91
C HIS A 23 1.43 5.49 -12.80
N SER A 24 1.68 5.76 -14.08
CA SER A 24 2.04 4.74 -15.08
C SER A 24 3.33 3.96 -14.73
N SER A 25 4.03 4.38 -13.68
CA SER A 25 5.22 3.76 -13.08
C SER A 25 4.99 3.11 -11.71
N ALA A 26 3.73 2.96 -11.27
CA ALA A 26 3.42 2.33 -9.99
C ALA A 26 3.69 0.82 -10.03
N VAL A 27 4.59 0.37 -9.15
CA VAL A 27 4.91 -1.04 -8.93
C VAL A 27 3.85 -1.69 -8.02
N PHE A 28 3.24 -0.89 -7.14
CA PHE A 28 2.14 -1.33 -6.28
C PHE A 28 1.27 -0.13 -5.89
N ALA A 29 -0.05 -0.30 -5.89
CA ALA A 29 -0.98 0.69 -5.36
C ALA A 29 -2.16 0.01 -4.65
N CYS A 30 -2.57 0.55 -3.53
CA CYS A 30 -3.78 0.13 -2.84
C CYS A 30 -4.44 1.32 -2.13
N SER A 31 -5.74 1.20 -1.92
CA SER A 31 -6.53 2.17 -1.18
C SER A 31 -7.56 1.45 -0.31
N THR A 32 -7.99 2.12 0.74
CA THR A 32 -8.95 1.61 1.71
C THR A 32 -9.81 2.78 2.15
N THR A 33 -11.12 2.58 2.18
CA THR A 33 -12.05 3.45 2.92
C THR A 33 -12.84 2.58 3.88
N LEU A 34 -12.65 2.78 5.19
CA LEU A 34 -13.35 2.03 6.22
C LEU A 34 -13.87 2.98 7.29
N ARG A 35 -15.19 2.99 7.52
CA ARG A 35 -15.84 3.83 8.55
C ARG A 35 -15.42 5.31 8.50
N GLY A 36 -15.27 5.86 7.29
CA GLY A 36 -14.86 7.25 7.06
C GLY A 36 -13.35 7.50 7.13
N VAL A 37 -12.53 6.50 7.48
CA VAL A 37 -11.07 6.58 7.40
C VAL A 37 -10.62 6.13 6.02
N THR A 38 -10.01 7.04 5.27
CA THR A 38 -9.39 6.75 3.98
C THR A 38 -7.89 6.65 4.14
N GLY A 39 -7.29 5.62 3.55
CA GLY A 39 -5.85 5.44 3.43
C GLY A 39 -5.51 4.96 2.03
N SER A 40 -4.43 5.47 1.45
CA SER A 40 -3.92 5.02 0.18
C SER A 40 -2.40 5.01 0.17
N LEU A 41 -1.86 4.09 -0.61
CA LEU A 41 -0.44 3.85 -0.78
C LEU A 41 -0.17 3.63 -2.26
N CYS A 42 0.83 4.32 -2.79
CA CYS A 42 1.37 4.05 -4.10
C CYS A 42 2.90 3.97 -4.01
N VAL A 43 3.47 2.86 -4.48
CA VAL A 43 4.89 2.59 -4.53
C VAL A 43 5.32 2.63 -6.00
N THR A 44 6.30 3.47 -6.31
CA THR A 44 6.99 3.52 -7.60
C THR A 44 8.46 3.16 -7.40
N GLU A 45 9.26 3.09 -8.47
CA GLU A 45 10.70 2.77 -8.37
C GLU A 45 11.53 3.77 -7.53
N GLY A 46 11.04 5.00 -7.34
CA GLY A 46 11.79 6.05 -6.64
C GLY A 46 10.98 6.90 -5.68
N VAL A 47 9.67 6.70 -5.60
CA VAL A 47 8.75 7.53 -4.83
C VAL A 47 7.70 6.67 -4.13
N LEU A 48 7.45 6.98 -2.87
CA LEU A 48 6.34 6.50 -2.09
C LEU A 48 5.32 7.63 -1.93
N VAL A 49 4.06 7.37 -2.25
CA VAL A 49 2.95 8.29 -2.03
C VAL A 49 2.03 7.70 -0.97
N LEU A 50 1.79 8.47 0.09
CA LEU A 50 0.87 8.15 1.18
C LEU A 50 -0.29 9.14 1.11
N GLY A 51 -1.52 8.64 0.94
CA GLY A 51 -2.73 9.45 0.95
C GLY A 51 -3.68 9.03 2.06
N GLY A 52 -4.59 9.91 2.45
CA GLY A 52 -5.62 9.60 3.44
C GLY A 52 -6.49 10.80 3.77
N SER A 53 -6.93 10.91 5.03
CA SER A 53 -7.67 12.06 5.55
C SER A 53 -6.85 13.34 5.72
N GLN A 54 -5.53 13.23 5.59
CA GLN A 54 -4.56 14.33 5.57
C GLN A 54 -4.07 14.61 4.14
N PRO A 55 -3.40 15.76 3.88
CA PRO A 55 -2.78 16.01 2.59
C PRO A 55 -1.86 14.86 2.18
N THR A 56 -1.95 14.48 0.91
CA THR A 56 -1.09 13.46 0.30
C THR A 56 0.38 13.80 0.52
N VAL A 57 1.13 12.86 1.06
CA VAL A 57 2.57 12.97 1.30
C VAL A 57 3.31 12.19 0.23
N GLN A 58 4.29 12.82 -0.39
CA GLN A 58 5.18 12.20 -1.38
C GLN A 58 6.60 12.15 -0.82
N LEU A 59 7.15 10.95 -0.71
CA LEU A 59 8.46 10.67 -0.14
C LEU A 59 9.37 10.07 -1.21
N ARG A 60 10.59 10.60 -1.38
CA ARG A 60 11.58 9.99 -2.28
C ARG A 60 12.22 8.79 -1.58
N ALA A 61 12.54 7.76 -2.35
CA ALA A 61 13.22 6.56 -1.86
C ALA A 61 14.53 6.89 -1.13
N ALA A 62 15.28 7.89 -1.61
CA ALA A 62 16.54 8.34 -1.01
C ALA A 62 16.38 8.96 0.38
N ASP A 63 15.20 9.49 0.69
CA ASP A 63 14.92 10.17 1.96
C ASP A 63 14.38 9.19 3.00
N ILE A 64 13.86 8.02 2.59
CA ILE A 64 13.32 7.00 3.49
C ILE A 64 14.46 6.29 4.23
N ARG A 65 14.49 6.45 5.56
CA ARG A 65 15.48 5.84 6.45
C ARG A 65 15.05 4.48 6.95
N SER A 66 13.78 4.36 7.31
CA SER A 66 13.20 3.16 7.89
C SER A 66 11.70 3.09 7.61
N TRP A 67 11.16 1.88 7.62
CA TRP A 67 9.72 1.65 7.58
C TRP A 67 9.39 0.37 8.35
N TRP A 68 8.18 0.30 8.87
CA TRP A 68 7.67 -0.87 9.55
C TRP A 68 6.15 -0.90 9.49
N ASP A 69 5.58 -2.09 9.60
CA ASP A 69 4.15 -2.28 9.67
C ASP A 69 3.74 -2.74 11.07
N THR A 70 2.51 -2.42 11.47
CA THR A 70 1.93 -2.84 12.75
C THR A 70 0.52 -3.37 12.50
N PRO A 71 0.26 -4.69 12.68
CA PRO A 71 -1.07 -5.26 12.51
C PRO A 71 -2.03 -4.77 13.60
N ALA A 72 -3.28 -4.53 13.23
CA ALA A 72 -4.34 -4.05 14.12
C ALA A 72 -5.71 -4.61 13.68
N GLY A 73 -5.99 -5.86 14.05
CA GLY A 73 -7.25 -6.53 13.73
C GLY A 73 -7.51 -6.61 12.22
N GLY A 74 -8.62 -6.01 11.76
CA GLY A 74 -8.98 -5.94 10.33
C GLY A 74 -8.15 -4.94 9.51
N THR A 75 -7.18 -4.27 10.12
CA THR A 75 -6.32 -3.25 9.50
C THR A 75 -4.86 -3.47 9.83
N PHE A 76 -3.99 -2.70 9.20
CA PHE A 76 -2.61 -2.51 9.64
C PHE A 76 -2.20 -1.05 9.43
N SER A 77 -1.25 -0.59 10.23
CA SER A 77 -0.60 0.70 10.04
C SER A 77 0.76 0.50 9.40
N LEU A 78 1.07 1.28 8.36
CA LEU A 78 2.41 1.40 7.80
C LEU A 78 3.01 2.72 8.26
N ALA A 79 4.16 2.68 8.94
CA ALA A 79 4.92 3.85 9.33
C ALA A 79 6.20 3.97 8.50
N VAL A 80 6.52 5.20 8.07
CA VAL A 80 7.69 5.51 7.24
C VAL A 80 8.40 6.73 7.81
N GLU A 81 9.72 6.64 7.95
CA GLU A 81 10.58 7.70 8.45
C GLU A 81 11.39 8.31 7.30
N SER A 82 11.22 9.61 7.05
CA SER A 82 11.93 10.33 5.96
C SER A 82 12.39 11.75 6.34
N GLY A 83 12.64 11.97 7.63
CA GLY A 83 12.86 13.28 8.24
C GLY A 83 11.76 13.63 9.24
N ALA A 84 10.53 13.20 8.94
CA ALA A 84 9.43 13.06 9.89
C ALA A 84 8.84 11.64 9.80
N ARG A 85 8.03 11.27 10.79
CA ARG A 85 7.27 10.02 10.78
C ARG A 85 5.93 10.24 10.10
N HIS A 86 5.68 9.48 9.04
CA HIS A 86 4.42 9.44 8.32
C HIS A 86 3.76 8.08 8.54
N SER A 87 2.43 8.05 8.61
CA SER A 87 1.70 6.79 8.77
C SER A 87 0.42 6.75 7.96
N VAL A 88 0.10 5.59 7.41
CA VAL A 88 -1.17 5.29 6.75
C VAL A 88 -1.79 4.03 7.33
N VAL A 89 -3.11 3.98 7.40
CA VAL A 89 -3.88 2.80 7.83
C VAL A 89 -4.57 2.19 6.62
N LEU A 90 -4.41 0.88 6.44
CA LEU A 90 -4.94 0.12 5.30
C LEU A 90 -5.58 -1.18 5.81
N LEU A 91 -6.44 -1.81 5.00
CA LEU A 91 -7.01 -3.10 5.38
C LEU A 91 -5.96 -4.21 5.43
N SER A 92 -6.13 -5.17 6.33
CA SER A 92 -5.16 -6.25 6.57
C SER A 92 -4.94 -7.15 5.36
N GLN A 93 -5.90 -7.25 4.43
CA GLN A 93 -5.76 -8.04 3.19
C GLN A 93 -4.63 -7.51 2.29
N PHE A 94 -4.32 -6.21 2.37
CA PHE A 94 -3.23 -5.61 1.61
C PHE A 94 -1.86 -5.73 2.29
N ARG A 95 -1.79 -6.20 3.54
CA ARG A 95 -0.56 -6.19 4.34
C ARG A 95 0.57 -6.96 3.66
N GLY A 96 0.31 -8.19 3.21
CA GLY A 96 1.34 -9.04 2.58
C GLY A 96 1.92 -8.40 1.31
N ALA A 97 1.04 -7.91 0.42
CA ALA A 97 1.45 -7.24 -0.81
C ALA A 97 2.18 -5.92 -0.54
N THR A 98 1.73 -5.16 0.46
CA THR A 98 2.38 -3.91 0.90
C THR A 98 3.78 -4.17 1.43
N VAL A 99 3.94 -5.13 2.35
CA VAL A 99 5.25 -5.50 2.91
C VAL A 99 6.18 -5.98 1.81
N HIS A 100 5.68 -6.78 0.86
CA HIS A 100 6.47 -7.23 -0.28
C HIS A 100 6.95 -6.05 -1.15
N ALA A 101 6.04 -5.17 -1.56
CA ALA A 101 6.35 -4.00 -2.38
C ALA A 101 7.33 -3.05 -1.68
N MET A 102 7.12 -2.75 -0.40
CA MET A 102 8.02 -1.92 0.40
C MET A 102 9.40 -2.56 0.57
N THR A 103 9.47 -3.89 0.71
CA THR A 103 10.75 -4.60 0.80
C THR A 103 11.50 -4.57 -0.52
N GLN A 104 10.81 -4.71 -1.66
CA GLN A 104 11.44 -4.63 -2.98
C GLN A 104 11.95 -3.21 -3.28
N ALA A 105 11.14 -2.19 -2.99
CA ALA A 105 11.46 -0.80 -3.31
C ALA A 105 12.43 -0.16 -2.30
N PHE A 106 12.26 -0.44 -1.00
CA PHE A 106 12.94 0.25 0.10
C PHE A 106 13.56 -0.69 1.13
N GLY A 107 13.69 -1.98 0.81
CA GLY A 107 14.41 -2.94 1.64
C GLY A 107 15.92 -2.85 1.46
N PRO A 108 16.69 -3.60 2.29
CA PRO A 108 18.14 -3.68 2.14
C PRO A 108 18.50 -4.14 0.74
N ARG A 109 19.24 -3.30 -0.01
CA ARG A 109 19.77 -3.70 -1.32
C ARG A 109 20.71 -4.87 -1.11
N ARG A 110 20.35 -6.05 -1.62
CA ARG A 110 21.30 -7.15 -1.71
C ARG A 110 22.46 -6.65 -2.57
N ARG A 111 23.61 -6.39 -1.95
CA ARG A 111 24.86 -6.21 -2.71
C ARG A 111 25.01 -7.46 -3.54
N ARG A 112 24.82 -7.34 -4.85
CA ARG A 112 25.19 -8.38 -5.79
C ARG A 112 26.70 -8.47 -5.70
N ILE A 113 27.21 -9.43 -4.94
CA ILE A 113 28.63 -9.77 -4.93
C ILE A 113 28.90 -10.23 -6.36
N ALA A 114 29.61 -9.41 -7.13
CA ALA A 114 30.12 -9.83 -8.42
C ALA A 114 31.15 -10.94 -8.11
N ALA A 115 30.83 -12.16 -8.52
CA ALA A 115 31.77 -13.27 -8.61
C ALA A 115 32.51 -13.18 -9.94
#